data_AF-A0A382MQ96-F1
#
_entry.id   AF-A0A382MQ96-F1
#
_cell.length_a   1.000
_cell.length_b   1.000
_cell.length_c   1.000
_cell.angle_alpha   90.00
_cell.angle_beta   90.00
_cell.angle_gamma   90.00
#
_symmetry.space_group_name_H-M   'P 1'
#
loop_
_entity.id
_entity.type
_entity.pdbx_description
1 polymer ?
#
loop_
_entity_poly.entity_id
_entity_poly.type
_entity_poly.pdbx_seq_one_letter_code
_entity_poly.pdbx_strand_id
1 'polypeptide(L)'
;MEQYWQPERRRFGLSGVDKHNTLHGLRKNATINLLEAGCTNSQVKAITGHSTDQMVNLYGAKVNQRRQAKEAMDKIVQFNKVASENG
;
A
#
# COMPACT_ATOMS: atom_id res chain seq x y z
N MET A 1 -4.32 -23.98 -6.25
CA MET A 1 -3.59 -23.04 -5.36
C MET A 1 -3.93 -23.28 -3.90
N GLU A 2 -5.21 -23.41 -3.55
CA GLU A 2 -5.66 -23.64 -2.16
C GLU A 2 -5.17 -24.96 -1.54
N GLN A 3 -5.02 -26.01 -2.35
CA GLN A 3 -4.43 -27.30 -1.97
C GLN A 3 -2.97 -27.20 -1.50
N TYR A 4 -2.22 -26.20 -1.97
CA TYR A 4 -0.80 -25.95 -1.66
C TYR A 4 -0.58 -24.76 -0.73
N TRP A 5 -1.64 -24.20 -0.14
CA TRP A 5 -1.48 -23.12 0.84
C TRP A 5 -1.80 -23.60 2.24
N GLN A 6 -2.78 -24.50 2.38
CA GLN A 6 -3.21 -24.99 3.70
C GLN A 6 -2.13 -25.80 4.44
N PRO A 7 -1.37 -26.71 3.79
CA PRO A 7 -0.24 -27.39 4.44
C PRO A 7 0.87 -26.42 4.87
N GLU A 8 1.22 -25.47 4.01
CA GLU A 8 2.27 -24.49 4.17
C GLU A 8 1.92 -23.50 5.28
N ARG A 9 0.67 -23.05 5.33
CA ARG A 9 0.15 -22.20 6.40
C ARG A 9 0.28 -22.88 7.76
N ARG A 10 0.02 -24.19 7.85
CA ARG A 10 0.27 -24.99 9.06
C ARG A 10 1.75 -25.08 9.39
N ARG A 11 2.60 -25.35 8.39
CA ARG A 11 4.06 -25.40 8.55
C ARG A 11 4.64 -24.08 9.10
N PHE A 12 4.11 -22.94 8.66
CA PHE A 12 4.53 -21.62 9.15
C PHE A 12 3.90 -21.21 10.49
N GLY A 13 3.12 -22.09 11.15
CA GLY A 13 2.44 -21.76 12.40
C GLY A 13 1.31 -20.73 12.25
N LEU A 14 0.89 -20.42 11.02
CA LEU A 14 -0.13 -19.44 10.71
C LEU A 14 -1.56 -20.01 10.81
N SER A 15 -1.70 -21.25 11.28
CA SER A 15 -2.98 -21.98 11.37
C SER A 15 -3.83 -21.65 12.59
N GLY A 16 -3.24 -21.05 13.65
CA GLY A 16 -3.94 -20.68 14.88
C GLY A 16 -4.41 -19.22 14.94
N VAL A 17 -3.99 -18.40 13.98
CA VAL A 17 -4.37 -16.99 13.91
C VAL A 17 -5.52 -16.85 12.93
N ASP A 18 -6.51 -16.06 13.34
CA ASP A 18 -7.83 -15.81 12.75
C ASP A 18 -7.88 -15.74 11.21
N LYS A 19 -9.09 -15.75 10.63
CA LYS A 19 -9.47 -15.82 9.19
C LYS A 19 -8.69 -14.94 8.18
N HIS A 20 -7.72 -14.16 8.62
CA HIS A 20 -6.93 -13.17 7.89
C HIS A 20 -5.60 -13.69 7.31
N ASN A 21 -5.09 -14.86 7.73
CA ASN A 21 -3.89 -15.49 7.12
C ASN A 21 -4.20 -16.24 5.81
N THR A 22 -5.02 -15.63 4.96
CA THR A 22 -5.33 -16.13 3.62
C THR A 22 -4.39 -15.48 2.60
N LEU A 23 -4.22 -16.10 1.42
CA LEU A 23 -3.48 -15.47 0.31
C LEU A 23 -4.04 -14.08 -0.03
N HIS A 24 -5.37 -13.92 0.09
CA HIS A 24 -6.03 -12.63 -0.07
C HIS A 24 -5.56 -11.61 0.99
N GLY A 25 -5.56 -11.98 2.27
CA GLY A 25 -5.08 -11.13 3.36
C GLY A 25 -3.60 -10.75 3.21
N LEU A 26 -2.76 -11.71 2.82
CA LEU A 26 -1.35 -11.46 2.53
C LEU A 26 -1.14 -10.46 1.39
N ARG A 27 -1.88 -10.61 0.28
CA ARG A 27 -1.80 -9.65 -0.84
C ARG A 27 -2.25 -8.25 -0.44
N LYS A 28 -3.31 -8.14 0.37
CA LYS A 28 -3.74 -6.86 0.94
C LYS A 28 -2.63 -6.24 1.80
N ASN A 29 -2.01 -7.00 2.69
CA ASN A 29 -0.92 -6.50 3.54
C ASN A 29 0.30 -6.08 2.71
N ALA A 30 0.68 -6.85 1.70
CA ALA A 30 1.76 -6.48 0.78
C ALA A 30 1.47 -5.15 0.07
N THR A 31 0.22 -4.94 -0.36
CA THR A 31 -0.22 -3.67 -0.98
C THR A 31 -0.02 -2.50 -0.01
N ILE A 32 -0.46 -2.64 1.24
CA ILE A 32 -0.36 -1.59 2.26
C ILE A 32 1.11 -1.29 2.58
N ASN A 33 1.93 -2.32 2.81
CA ASN A 33 3.34 -2.16 3.15
C ASN A 33 4.13 -1.43 2.05
N LEU A 34 3.87 -1.75 0.78
CA LEU A 34 4.51 -1.06 -0.35
C LEU A 34 4.12 0.42 -0.42
N LEU A 35 2.86 0.74 -0.16
CA LEU A 35 2.39 2.14 -0.13
C LEU A 35 2.97 2.92 1.04
N GLU A 36 3.12 2.29 2.21
CA GLU A 36 3.76 2.89 3.39
C GLU A 36 5.26 3.11 3.16
N ALA A 37 5.91 2.25 2.38
CA ALA A 37 7.28 2.43 1.91
C ALA A 37 7.44 3.54 0.85
N GLY A 38 6.34 4.18 0.42
CA GLY A 38 6.35 5.28 -0.53
C GLY A 38 6.26 4.86 -2.00
N CYS A 39 5.98 3.58 -2.30
CA CYS A 39 5.73 3.18 -3.68
C CYS A 39 4.47 3.84 -4.23
N THR A 40 4.48 4.13 -5.54
CA THR A 40 3.31 4.63 -6.25
C THR A 40 2.29 3.52 -6.47
N ASN A 41 1.01 3.88 -6.68
CA ASN A 41 -0.04 2.89 -6.95
C ASN A 41 0.29 2.01 -8.16
N SER A 42 0.94 2.55 -9.20
CA SER A 42 1.37 1.79 -10.38
C SER A 42 2.49 0.80 -10.05
N GLN A 43 3.48 1.18 -9.24
CA GLN A 43 4.52 0.26 -8.77
C GLN A 43 3.92 -0.86 -7.93
N VAL A 44 3.01 -0.52 -7.01
CA VAL A 44 2.33 -1.50 -6.18
C VAL A 44 1.50 -2.47 -7.03
N LYS A 45 0.76 -1.96 -8.02
CA LYS A 45 0.00 -2.78 -8.96
C LYS A 45 0.88 -3.77 -9.72
N ALA A 46 2.02 -3.32 -10.23
CA ALA A 46 2.97 -4.16 -10.96
C ALA A 46 3.52 -5.30 -10.09
N ILE A 47 3.85 -5.03 -8.82
CA ILE A 47 4.37 -6.04 -7.89
C ILE A 47 3.27 -7.02 -7.43
N THR A 48 2.09 -6.49 -7.12
CA THR A 48 0.99 -7.29 -6.51
C THR A 48 0.09 -7.98 -7.53
N GLY A 49 0.27 -7.70 -8.83
CA GLY A 49 -0.50 -8.31 -9.91
C GLY A 49 -1.99 -7.92 -9.91
N HIS A 50 -2.34 -6.74 -9.38
CA HIS A 50 -3.73 -6.28 -9.45
C HIS A 50 -4.11 -5.95 -10.89
N SER A 51 -5.24 -6.47 -11.36
CA SER A 51 -5.75 -6.15 -12.70
C SER A 51 -6.25 -4.71 -12.78
N THR A 52 -6.79 -4.18 -11.69
CA THR A 52 -7.39 -2.84 -11.62
C THR A 52 -6.75 -1.97 -10.55
N ASP A 53 -6.74 -0.66 -10.81
CA ASP A 53 -6.21 0.33 -9.86
C ASP A 53 -7.15 0.50 -8.66
N GLN A 54 -8.43 0.18 -8.83
CA GLN A 54 -9.47 0.32 -7.81
C GLN A 54 -9.14 -0.46 -6.55
N MET A 55 -8.56 -1.66 -6.66
CA MET A 55 -8.18 -2.47 -5.50
C MET A 55 -6.96 -1.90 -4.76
N VAL A 56 -5.97 -1.40 -5.50
CA VAL A 56 -4.81 -0.72 -4.92
C VAL A 56 -5.25 0.55 -4.19
N ASN A 57 -6.15 1.32 -4.81
CA ASN A 57 -6.73 2.52 -4.21
C ASN A 57 -7.55 2.19 -2.95
N LEU A 58 -8.38 1.14 -2.99
CA LEU A 58 -9.18 0.71 -1.86
C LEU A 58 -8.33 0.35 -0.64
N TYR A 59 -7.30 -0.49 -0.83
CA TYR A 59 -6.41 -0.89 0.26
C TYR A 59 -5.51 0.26 0.71
N GLY A 60 -5.12 1.12 -0.22
CA GLY A 60 -4.21 2.23 0.00
C GLY A 60 -4.83 3.52 0.50
N ALA A 61 -6.16 3.64 0.56
CA ALA A 61 -6.86 4.92 0.70
C ALA A 61 -6.33 5.77 1.86
N LYS A 62 -6.20 5.18 3.06
CA LYS A 62 -5.73 5.91 4.26
C LYS A 62 -4.26 6.32 4.17
N VAL A 63 -3.40 5.42 3.67
CA VAL A 63 -1.95 5.68 3.53
C VAL A 63 -1.72 6.78 2.50
N ASN A 64 -2.36 6.64 1.34
CA ASN A 64 -2.30 7.60 0.24
C ASN A 64 -2.85 8.96 0.65
N GLN A 65 -3.98 9.02 1.36
CA GLN A 65 -4.54 10.30 1.82
C GLN A 65 -3.55 11.06 2.70
N ARG A 66 -2.96 10.41 3.70
CA ARG A 66 -1.98 11.04 4.61
C ARG A 66 -0.73 11.50 3.86
N ARG A 67 -0.18 10.64 3.00
CA ARG A 67 1.02 10.92 2.22
C ARG A 67 0.79 12.08 1.25
N GLN A 68 -0.28 12.02 0.46
CA GLN A 68 -0.61 13.05 -0.53
C GLN A 68 -0.91 14.39 0.14
N ALA A 69 -1.62 14.40 1.27
CA ALA A 69 -1.88 15.62 2.02
C ALA A 69 -0.57 16.28 2.47
N LYS A 70 0.37 15.49 3.03
CA LYS A 70 1.68 16.01 3.41
C LYS A 70 2.45 16.57 2.21
N GLU A 71 2.56 15.79 1.13
CA GLU A 71 3.27 16.21 -0.09
C GLU A 71 2.68 17.47 -0.71
N ALA A 72 1.34 17.61 -0.69
CA ALA A 72 0.68 18.80 -1.20
C ALA A 72 0.98 20.04 -0.35
N MET A 73 0.97 19.92 0.98
CA MET A 73 1.31 21.02 1.88
C MET A 73 2.78 21.43 1.77
N ASP A 74 3.69 20.47 1.65
CA ASP A 74 5.11 20.74 1.46
C ASP A 74 5.35 21.55 0.17
N LYS A 75 4.60 21.27 -0.91
CA LYS A 75 4.65 22.05 -2.17
C LYS A 75 4.17 23.50 -1.98
N ILE A 76 3.12 23.73 -1.20
CA ILE A 76 2.62 25.08 -0.91
C ILE A 76 3.67 25.90 -0.15
N VAL A 77 4.30 25.31 0.87
CA VAL A 77 5.37 25.97 1.63
C VAL A 77 6.53 26.35 0.72
N GLN A 78 6.97 25.42 -0.13
CA GLN A 78 8.07 25.67 -1.07
C GLN A 78 7.73 26.78 -2.07
N PHE A 79 6.50 26.80 -2.59
CA PHE A 79 6.04 27.85 -3.48
C PHE A 79 6.10 29.24 -2.83
N ASN A 80 5.58 29.37 -1.60
CA ASN A 80 5.59 30.64 -0.87
C ASN A 80 7.01 31.13 -0.56
N LYS A 81 7.93 30.22 -0.24
CA LYS A 81 9.33 30.55 -0.02
C LYS A 81 9.96 31.16 -1.27
N VAL A 82 9.78 30.52 -2.42
CA VAL A 82 10.30 31.00 -3.71
C VAL A 82 9.68 32.36 -4.08
N ALA A 83 8.39 32.58 -3.81
CA ALA A 83 7.75 33.86 -4.06
C ALA A 83 8.30 35.00 -3.19
N SER A 84 8.65 34.71 -1.93
CA SER A 84 9.25 35.70 -1.01
C SER A 84 10.71 36.00 -1.30
N GLU A 85 11.44 35.10 -1.95
CA GLU A 85 12.87 35.29 -2.30
C GLU A 85 13.05 36.03 -3.64
N ASN A 86 12.03 36.03 -4.49
CA ASN A 86 12.06 36.63 -5.83
C ASN A 86 11.32 37.99 -5.93
N GLY A 87 10.73 38.48 -4.84
CA GLY A 87 10.07 39.78 -4.75
C GLY A 87 10.87 40.76 -3.91
#